data_AF-A0A2D5FEP8-F1
#
_entry.id   AF-A0A2D5FEP8-F1
#
_cell.length_a   1.000
_cell.length_b   1.000
_cell.length_c   1.000
_cell.angle_alpha   90.00
_cell.angle_beta   90.00
_cell.angle_gamma   90.00
#
_symmetry.space_group_name_H-M   'P 1'
#
loop_
_entity.id
_entity.type
_entity.pdbx_description
1 polymer ?
#
loop_
_entity_poly.entity_id
_entity_poly.type
_entity_poly.pdbx_seq_one_letter_code
_entity_poly.pdbx_strand_id
1 'polypeptide(L)'
;MAKLSAPPQRYSHNWLGELDGRTAVAQVMRERWDAFTGDLGGADRLSYAQRSLVERALWLEYWLAQQEQALASGKDFDVGRWTQAANSLQGILSKLGLDRVARDVPDLQTFLQNRQQGGAQ
;
A
#
# COMPACT_ATOMS: atom_id res chain seq x y z
N MET A 1 9.49 0.26 -20.64
CA MET A 1 8.19 -0.47 -20.65
C MET A 1 7.07 0.57 -20.56
N ALA A 2 6.00 0.41 -21.35
CA ALA A 2 4.86 1.33 -21.32
C ALA A 2 4.14 1.21 -19.97
N LYS A 3 3.91 2.35 -19.30
CA LYS A 3 3.19 2.41 -18.02
C LYS A 3 1.70 2.12 -18.25
N LEU A 4 1.08 1.34 -17.36
CA LEU A 4 -0.30 0.90 -17.49
C LEU A 4 -1.27 1.93 -16.89
N SER A 5 -2.36 2.23 -17.58
CA SER A 5 -3.46 3.10 -17.10
C SER A 5 -4.61 2.32 -16.47
N ALA A 6 -4.62 0.99 -16.62
CA ALA A 6 -5.64 0.07 -16.14
C ALA A 6 -4.98 -1.23 -15.61
N PRO A 7 -5.65 -2.01 -14.76
CA PRO A 7 -5.12 -3.30 -14.32
C PRO A 7 -4.81 -4.21 -15.52
N PRO A 8 -3.66 -4.90 -15.52
CA PRO A 8 -3.29 -5.79 -16.61
C PRO A 8 -4.27 -6.97 -16.71
N GLN A 9 -4.54 -7.41 -17.94
CA GLN A 9 -5.43 -8.56 -18.21
C GLN A 9 -4.91 -9.88 -17.63
N ARG A 10 -3.60 -9.97 -17.35
CA ARG A 10 -2.99 -11.04 -16.53
C ARG A 10 -2.57 -10.45 -15.20
N TYR A 11 -2.85 -11.16 -14.12
CA TYR A 11 -2.43 -10.78 -12.78
C TYR A 11 -0.91 -10.55 -12.73
N SER A 12 -0.50 -9.33 -12.36
CA SER A 12 0.89 -8.97 -12.01
C SER A 12 0.95 -8.65 -10.52
N HIS A 13 1.98 -9.17 -9.84
CA HIS A 13 2.17 -8.96 -8.41
C HIS A 13 2.62 -7.53 -8.07
N ASN A 14 3.13 -6.76 -9.03
CA ASN A 14 3.63 -5.39 -8.79
C ASN A 14 2.80 -4.34 -9.54
N TRP A 15 1.48 -4.51 -9.53
CA TRP A 15 0.62 -3.64 -10.33
C TRP A 15 0.70 -2.16 -9.89
N LEU A 16 0.86 -1.88 -8.59
CA LEU A 16 1.08 -0.52 -8.10
C LEU A 16 2.36 0.13 -8.66
N GLY A 17 3.43 -0.65 -8.81
CA GLY A 17 4.67 -0.19 -9.44
C GLY A 17 4.56 0.03 -10.96
N GLU A 18 3.63 -0.67 -11.62
CA GLU A 18 3.40 -0.61 -13.06
C GLU A 18 2.41 0.48 -13.50
N LEU A 19 1.68 1.08 -12.55
CA LEU A 19 0.68 2.12 -12.80
C LEU A 19 1.34 3.42 -13.28
N ASP A 20 0.73 4.12 -14.25
CA ASP A 20 1.25 5.42 -14.70
C ASP A 20 1.27 6.42 -13.55
N GLY A 21 2.48 6.69 -13.05
CA GLY A 21 2.72 7.55 -11.91
C GLY A 21 2.32 9.01 -12.06
N ARG A 22 1.91 9.43 -13.26
CA ARG A 22 1.30 10.76 -13.49
C ARG A 22 -0.17 10.82 -13.11
N THR A 23 -0.85 9.68 -12.96
CA THR A 23 -2.24 9.65 -12.52
C THR A 23 -2.32 9.93 -11.02
N ALA A 24 -3.31 10.72 -10.60
CA ALA A 24 -3.51 11.06 -9.19
C ALA A 24 -3.68 9.79 -8.32
N VAL A 25 -4.39 8.79 -8.83
CA VAL A 25 -4.58 7.50 -8.14
C VAL A 25 -3.26 6.76 -7.93
N ALA A 26 -2.34 6.78 -8.90
CA ALA A 26 -1.05 6.11 -8.76
C ALA A 26 -0.13 6.80 -7.73
N GLN A 27 -0.21 8.12 -7.63
CA GLN A 27 0.56 8.88 -6.64
C GLN A 27 0.06 8.57 -5.23
N VAL A 28 -1.25 8.66 -5.02
CA VAL A 28 -1.89 8.36 -3.73
C VAL A 28 -1.63 6.91 -3.31
N MET A 29 -1.73 5.95 -4.24
CA MET A 29 -1.49 4.54 -3.94
C MET A 29 -0.03 4.26 -3.52
N ARG A 30 0.94 4.88 -4.18
CA ARG A 30 2.35 4.72 -3.80
C ARG A 30 2.65 5.36 -2.45
N GLU A 31 2.13 6.55 -2.20
CA GLU A 31 2.28 7.23 -0.90
C GLU A 31 1.68 6.38 0.23
N ARG A 32 0.47 5.86 0.05
CA ARG A 32 -0.16 4.98 1.04
C ARG A 32 0.57 3.65 1.20
N TRP A 33 1.10 3.08 0.12
CA TRP A 33 1.95 1.89 0.18
C TRP A 33 3.17 2.11 1.06
N ASP A 34 3.89 3.21 0.83
CA ASP A 34 5.09 3.55 1.59
C ASP A 34 4.76 3.81 3.06
N ALA A 35 3.66 4.51 3.36
CA ALA A 35 3.19 4.75 4.71
C ALA A 35 2.79 3.44 5.42
N PHE A 36 1.98 2.61 4.77
CA PHE A 36 1.50 1.35 5.35
C PHE A 36 2.68 0.40 5.61
N THR A 37 3.51 0.15 4.60
CA THR A 37 4.66 -0.74 4.76
C THR A 37 5.69 -0.18 5.75
N GLY A 38 5.83 1.15 5.84
CA GLY A 38 6.62 1.83 6.86
C GLY A 38 6.11 1.57 8.28
N ASP A 39 4.80 1.67 8.50
CA ASP A 39 4.16 1.34 9.78
C ASP A 39 4.33 -0.14 10.16
N LEU A 40 4.53 -1.03 9.18
CA LEU A 40 4.87 -2.44 9.41
C LEU A 40 6.38 -2.72 9.52
N GLY A 41 7.21 -1.68 9.65
CA GLY A 41 8.67 -1.81 9.85
C GLY A 41 9.51 -1.80 8.57
N GLY A 42 8.90 -1.54 7.40
CA GLY A 42 9.55 -1.41 6.09
C GLY A 42 9.22 -2.54 5.12
N ALA A 43 8.99 -2.20 3.84
CA ALA A 43 8.60 -3.15 2.79
C ALA A 43 9.64 -4.27 2.52
N ASP A 44 10.91 -3.99 2.82
CA ASP A 44 12.04 -4.92 2.75
C ASP A 44 11.96 -6.03 3.81
N ARG A 45 11.34 -5.75 4.96
CA ARG A 45 11.16 -6.70 6.06
C ARG A 45 9.86 -7.50 5.95
N LEU A 46 8.96 -7.10 5.05
CA LEU A 46 7.70 -7.80 4.83
C LEU A 46 7.89 -9.04 3.95
N SER A 47 7.27 -10.14 4.38
CA SER A 47 7.10 -11.31 3.53
C SER A 47 6.29 -10.98 2.27
N TYR A 48 6.42 -11.82 1.25
CA TYR A 48 5.59 -11.71 0.05
C TYR A 48 4.08 -11.68 0.38
N ALA A 49 3.62 -12.53 1.30
CA ALA A 49 2.22 -12.60 1.70
C ALA A 49 1.75 -11.29 2.35
N GLN A 50 2.57 -10.69 3.21
CA GLN A 50 2.24 -9.40 3.83
C GLN A 50 2.17 -8.27 2.79
N ARG A 51 3.14 -8.18 1.88
CA ARG A 51 3.10 -7.20 0.77
C ARG A 51 1.83 -7.37 -0.07
N SER A 52 1.52 -8.61 -0.43
CA SER A 52 0.32 -8.97 -1.19
C SER A 52 -0.97 -8.56 -0.47
N LEU A 53 -1.03 -8.69 0.86
CA LEU A 53 -2.14 -8.24 1.70
C LEU A 53 -2.24 -6.71 1.78
N VAL A 54 -1.12 -6.00 1.90
CA VAL A 54 -1.09 -4.53 1.87
C VAL A 54 -1.68 -4.01 0.56
N GLU A 55 -1.32 -4.59 -0.60
CA GLU A 55 -1.88 -4.15 -1.89
C GLU A 55 -3.40 -4.31 -1.93
N ARG A 56 -3.91 -5.44 -1.43
CA ARG A 56 -5.34 -5.72 -1.37
C ARG A 56 -6.07 -4.77 -0.42
N ALA A 57 -5.45 -4.42 0.71
CA ALA A 57 -5.99 -3.43 1.63
C ALA A 57 -6.15 -2.08 0.94
N LEU A 58 -5.12 -1.59 0.24
CA LEU A 58 -5.16 -0.31 -0.47
C LEU A 58 -6.24 -0.27 -1.56
N TRP A 59 -6.39 -1.36 -2.33
CA TRP A 59 -7.44 -1.44 -3.34
C TRP A 59 -8.85 -1.46 -2.74
N LEU A 60 -9.04 -2.15 -1.61
CA LEU A 60 -10.31 -2.14 -0.89
C LEU A 60 -10.60 -0.77 -0.30
N GLU A 61 -9.63 -0.08 0.29
CA GLU A 61 -9.79 1.30 0.77
C GLU A 61 -10.23 2.25 -0.34
N TYR A 62 -9.58 2.18 -1.50
CA TYR A 62 -9.95 3.03 -2.63
C TYR A 62 -11.35 2.72 -3.15
N TRP A 63 -11.69 1.44 -3.28
CA TRP A 63 -13.03 1.06 -3.71
C TRP A 63 -14.10 1.50 -2.70
N LEU A 64 -13.86 1.33 -1.40
CA LEU A 64 -14.74 1.79 -0.32
C LEU A 64 -14.94 3.31 -0.40
N ALA A 65 -13.86 4.08 -0.56
CA ALA A 65 -13.93 5.53 -0.70
C ALA A 65 -14.75 5.97 -1.93
N GLN A 66 -14.66 5.24 -3.05
CA GLN A 66 -15.51 5.50 -4.23
C GLN A 66 -16.99 5.22 -3.95
N GLN A 67 -17.32 4.16 -3.20
CA GLN A 67 -18.71 3.88 -2.81
C GLN A 67 -19.25 4.93 -1.83
N GLU A 68 -18.43 5.36 -0.87
CA GLU A 68 -18.79 6.40 0.11
C GLU A 68 -19.01 7.75 -0.59
N GLN A 69 -18.18 8.08 -1.58
CA GLN A 69 -18.37 9.27 -2.41
C GLN A 69 -19.67 9.20 -3.22
N ALA A 70 -20.01 8.03 -3.77
CA ALA A 70 -21.26 7.82 -4.48
C ALA A 70 -22.47 8.01 -3.55
N LEU A 71 -22.44 7.42 -2.36
CA LEU A 71 -23.46 7.59 -1.32
C LEU A 71 -23.62 9.06 -0.92
N ALA A 72 -22.51 9.75 -0.64
CA ALA A 72 -22.52 11.17 -0.27
C ALA A 72 -23.08 12.08 -1.39
N SER A 73 -22.98 11.63 -2.65
CA SER A 73 -23.52 12.33 -3.82
C SER A 73 -24.97 11.95 -4.13
N GLY A 74 -25.63 11.15 -3.29
CA GLY A 74 -27.00 10.67 -3.50
C GLY A 74 -27.16 9.69 -4.66
N LYS A 75 -26.08 9.01 -5.07
CA LYS A 75 -26.10 7.97 -6.11
C LYS A 75 -26.45 6.61 -5.51
N ASP A 76 -26.71 5.64 -6.38
CA ASP A 76 -26.92 4.25 -5.99
C ASP A 76 -25.76 3.73 -5.14
N PHE A 77 -26.11 3.12 -4.00
CA PHE A 77 -25.18 2.58 -3.03
C PHE A 77 -25.64 1.20 -2.58
N ASP A 78 -24.80 0.20 -2.79
CA ASP A 78 -25.05 -1.16 -2.33
C ASP A 78 -24.37 -1.38 -0.98
N VAL A 79 -25.16 -1.25 0.10
CA VAL A 79 -24.70 -1.44 1.48
C VAL A 79 -24.16 -2.85 1.74
N GLY A 80 -24.68 -3.86 1.03
CA GLY A 80 -24.24 -5.24 1.17
C GLY A 80 -22.82 -5.44 0.65
N ARG A 81 -22.55 -4.94 -0.58
CA ARG A 81 -21.20 -4.96 -1.16
C ARG A 81 -20.22 -4.13 -0.34
N TRP A 82 -20.64 -2.95 0.11
CA TRP A 82 -19.82 -2.10 0.96
C TRP A 82 -19.44 -2.82 2.27
N THR A 83 -20.40 -3.43 2.96
CA THR A 83 -20.16 -4.18 4.21
C THR A 83 -19.22 -5.36 3.99
N GLN A 84 -19.37 -6.09 2.88
CA GLN A 84 -18.48 -7.21 2.54
C GLN A 84 -17.03 -6.75 2.31
N ALA A 85 -16.84 -5.63 1.61
CA ALA A 85 -15.51 -5.05 1.38
C ALA A 85 -14.90 -4.52 2.69
N ALA A 86 -15.67 -3.85 3.53
CA ALA A 86 -15.24 -3.35 4.83
C ALA A 86 -14.80 -4.49 5.77
N ASN A 87 -15.57 -5.58 5.84
CA ASN A 87 -15.21 -6.76 6.63
C ASN A 87 -13.96 -7.46 6.07
N SER A 88 -13.82 -7.51 4.75
CA SER A 88 -12.63 -8.06 4.10
C SER A 88 -11.39 -7.23 4.42
N LEU A 89 -11.50 -5.90 4.37
CA LEU A 89 -10.44 -4.98 4.77
C LEU A 89 -10.07 -5.18 6.24
N GLN A 90 -11.06 -5.19 7.14
CA GLN A 90 -10.83 -5.46 8.57
C GLN A 90 -10.07 -6.78 8.78
N GLY A 91 -10.47 -7.86 8.10
CA GLY A 91 -9.80 -9.15 8.18
C GLY A 91 -8.35 -9.14 7.67
N ILE A 92 -8.02 -8.27 6.70
CA ILE A 92 -6.64 -8.05 6.26
C ILE A 92 -5.86 -7.28 7.34
N LEU A 93 -6.42 -6.17 7.83
CA LEU A 93 -5.77 -5.33 8.84
C LEU A 93 -5.49 -6.10 10.14
N SER A 94 -6.44 -6.93 10.60
CA SER A 94 -6.23 -7.78 11.79
C SER A 94 -5.11 -8.81 11.62
N LYS A 95 -4.83 -9.26 10.38
CA LYS A 95 -3.70 -10.18 10.10
C LYS A 95 -2.35 -9.46 10.03
N LEU A 96 -2.34 -8.23 9.53
CA LEU A 96 -1.13 -7.42 9.42
C LEU A 96 -0.75 -6.77 10.77
N GLY A 97 -1.75 -6.50 11.62
CA GLY A 97 -1.59 -5.72 12.84
C GLY A 97 -1.96 -4.25 12.61
N LEU A 98 -2.40 -3.58 13.68
CA LEU A 98 -2.74 -2.15 13.68
C LEU A 98 -1.67 -1.28 14.35
N ASP A 99 -0.74 -1.91 15.07
CA ASP A 99 0.32 -1.22 15.80
C ASP A 99 1.51 -0.93 14.89
N ARG A 100 2.10 0.25 15.08
CA ARG A 100 3.32 0.63 14.36
C ARG A 100 4.53 -0.15 14.88
N VAL A 101 5.25 -0.76 13.97
CA VAL A 101 6.51 -1.47 14.23
C VAL A 101 7.66 -0.51 13.99
N ALA A 102 8.43 -0.23 15.05
CA ALA A 102 9.64 0.58 14.93
C ALA A 102 10.64 -0.11 13.98
N ARG A 103 11.15 0.66 13.01
CA ARG A 103 12.23 0.18 12.16
C ARG A 103 13.52 0.12 12.98
N ASP A 104 14.26 -0.97 12.83
CA ASP A 104 15.59 -1.09 13.40
C ASP A 104 16.53 -0.23 12.56
N VAL A 105 16.78 1.00 13.01
CA VAL A 105 17.65 1.98 12.35
C VAL A 105 18.97 2.08 13.10
N PRO A 106 20.12 1.99 12.39
CA PRO A 106 21.42 2.11 13.04
C PRO A 106 21.57 3.47 13.71
N ASP A 107 22.29 3.51 14.84
CA ASP A 107 22.59 4.76 15.51
C ASP A 107 23.41 5.70 14.60
N LEU A 108 23.45 6.99 14.97
CA LEU A 108 24.10 8.01 14.17
C LEU A 108 25.58 7.69 13.91
N GLN A 109 26.28 7.10 14.89
CA GLN A 109 27.69 6.77 14.77
C GLN A 109 27.91 5.65 13.74
N THR A 110 27.12 4.59 13.83
CA THR A 110 27.10 3.46 12.89
C THR A 110 26.72 3.91 11.49
N PHE A 111 25.73 4.80 11.36
CA PHE A 111 25.33 5.38 10.08
C PHE A 111 26.47 6.20 9.44
N LEU A 112 27.15 7.05 10.21
CA LEU A 112 28.27 7.85 9.73
C LEU A 112 29.47 6.98 9.31
N GLN A 113 29.77 5.93 10.05
CA GLN A 113 30.83 4.97 9.69
C GLN A 113 30.51 4.24 8.38
N ASN A 114 29.28 3.73 8.23
CA ASN A 114 28.85 3.05 7.00
C ASN A 114 28.88 4.00 5.79
N ARG A 115 28.52 5.27 5.97
CA ARG A 115 28.58 6.29 4.91
C ARG A 115 30.01 6.63 4.49
N GLN A 116 30.96 6.68 5.44
CA GLN A 116 32.37 6.92 5.12
C GLN A 116 33.01 5.75 4.38
N GLN A 117 32.62 4.50 4.71
CA GLN A 117 33.11 3.30 4.03
C GLN A 117 32.52 3.13 2.62
N GLY A 118 31.26 3.52 2.41
CA GLY A 118 30.61 3.46 1.08
C GLY A 118 31.02 4.56 0.10
N GLY A 119 31.71 5.61 0.54
CA GLY A 119 32.23 6.69 -0.31
C GLY A 119 33.65 6.47 -0.83
N ALA A 120 34.28 5.34 -0.50
CA ALA A 120 35.65 5.00 -0.87
C ALA A 120 35.76 3.96 -2.02
N GLN A 121 34.68 3.78 -2.80
CA GLN A 121 34.64 2.93 -4.00
C GLN A 121 34.13 3.71 -5.20
#